data_AF-A0A7S4PD57-F1
#
_entry.id   AF-A0A7S4PD57-F1
#
_cell.length_a   1.000
_cell.length_b   1.000
_cell.length_c   1.000
_cell.angle_alpha   90.00
_cell.angle_beta   90.00
_cell.angle_gamma   90.00
#
_symmetry.space_group_name_H-M   'P 1'
#
loop_
_entity.id
_entity.type
_entity.pdbx_description
1 polymer ?
#
loop_
_entity_poly.entity_id
_entity_poly.type
_entity_poly.pdbx_seq_one_letter_code
_entity_poly.pdbx_strand_id
1 'polypeptide(L)'
;KHLANVVALPMDDQGISYSRNHIVFTLSPKTSWFWMIDDDILSFHAIKKDTRRIVKVSFKTALRIANSIDATRIDPKTCLIGMEYSQFLHRLSPKKTQYTLNSYANVCVLMNRSMFPSNSSGILYRFPIREDYDFCMQIIAHGGVVFRYQCVGFAAPTMGSRKGGMTPFYGKEQDLIRKCNCQMIEFWGSSICQEVVKGKSPK
;
A
#
# COMPACT_ATOMS: atom_id res chain seq x y z
N LYS A 1 -18.34 -15.47 -17.38
CA LYS A 1 -17.52 -16.18 -16.36
C LYS A 1 -17.63 -15.42 -15.05
N HIS A 2 -18.54 -15.83 -14.17
CA HIS A 2 -18.68 -15.24 -12.83
C HIS A 2 -17.59 -15.80 -11.93
N LEU A 3 -16.48 -15.07 -11.83
CA LEU A 3 -15.43 -15.31 -10.84
C LEU A 3 -15.54 -14.21 -9.79
N ALA A 4 -16.52 -14.32 -8.91
CA ALA A 4 -16.56 -13.52 -7.71
C ALA A 4 -17.24 -14.34 -6.63
N ASN A 5 -16.45 -14.84 -5.68
CA ASN A 5 -17.00 -15.18 -4.38
C ASN A 5 -17.14 -13.84 -3.64
N VAL A 6 -18.37 -13.33 -3.57
CA VAL A 6 -18.65 -12.04 -2.92
C VAL A 6 -18.88 -12.32 -1.44
N VAL A 7 -18.04 -11.73 -0.60
CA VAL A 7 -18.17 -11.84 0.86
C VAL A 7 -18.66 -10.51 1.39
N ALA A 8 -19.83 -10.50 2.03
CA ALA A 8 -20.28 -9.35 2.80
C ALA A 8 -19.48 -9.25 4.10
N LEU A 9 -19.02 -8.05 4.44
CA LEU A 9 -18.34 -7.82 5.72
C LEU A 9 -19.35 -7.86 6.87
N PRO A 10 -18.95 -8.30 8.08
CA PRO A 10 -19.88 -8.42 9.21
C PRO A 10 -20.48 -7.11 9.73
N MET A 11 -19.86 -5.97 9.45
CA MET A 11 -20.25 -4.66 9.94
C MET A 11 -20.13 -3.64 8.82
N ASP A 12 -21.10 -2.74 8.74
CA ASP A 12 -21.13 -1.65 7.78
C ASP A 12 -20.46 -0.38 8.34
N ASP A 13 -20.06 0.52 7.44
CA ASP A 13 -19.54 1.86 7.74
C ASP A 13 -18.33 1.94 8.70
N GLN A 14 -17.56 0.86 8.82
CA GLN A 14 -16.36 0.82 9.67
C GLN A 14 -15.08 1.35 9.01
N GLY A 15 -15.16 1.75 7.74
CA GLY A 15 -14.03 2.27 6.97
C GLY A 15 -13.01 1.21 6.53
N ILE A 16 -11.94 1.69 5.88
CA ILE A 16 -10.97 0.84 5.16
C ILE A 16 -10.06 0.03 6.08
N SER A 17 -9.71 0.55 7.27
CA SER A 17 -8.88 -0.18 8.23
C SER A 17 -9.58 -1.45 8.71
N TYR A 18 -10.90 -1.39 8.94
CA TYR A 18 -11.70 -2.57 9.29
C TYR A 18 -11.74 -3.60 8.16
N SER A 19 -12.07 -3.17 6.94
CA SER A 19 -12.18 -4.08 5.80
C SER A 19 -10.85 -4.77 5.50
N ARG A 20 -9.74 -4.04 5.53
CA ARG A 20 -8.40 -4.61 5.32
C ARG A 20 -8.00 -5.59 6.42
N ASN A 21 -8.24 -5.26 7.69
CA ASN A 21 -8.01 -6.21 8.78
C ASN A 21 -8.85 -7.48 8.61
N HIS A 22 -10.13 -7.35 8.25
CA HIS A 22 -10.99 -8.50 8.02
C HIS A 22 -10.46 -9.39 6.89
N ILE A 23 -10.01 -8.78 5.77
CA ILE A 23 -9.39 -9.51 4.67
C ILE A 23 -8.12 -10.23 5.14
N VAL A 24 -7.16 -9.53 5.77
CA VAL A 24 -5.88 -10.12 6.20
C VAL A 24 -6.09 -11.26 7.20
N PHE A 25 -6.96 -11.06 8.20
CA PHE A 25 -7.02 -11.98 9.34
C PHE A 25 -8.07 -13.08 9.22
N THR A 26 -9.09 -12.89 8.37
CA THR A 26 -10.23 -13.82 8.25
C THR A 26 -10.33 -14.46 6.88
N LEU A 27 -10.17 -13.69 5.80
CA LEU A 27 -10.45 -14.15 4.44
C LEU A 27 -9.20 -14.65 3.69
N SER A 28 -8.04 -14.08 4.02
CA SER A 28 -6.82 -14.38 3.29
C SER A 28 -6.18 -15.69 3.71
N PRO A 29 -5.46 -16.37 2.79
CA PRO A 29 -4.72 -17.57 3.15
C PRO A 29 -3.62 -17.25 4.16
N LYS A 30 -3.49 -18.06 5.21
CA LYS A 30 -2.52 -17.84 6.28
C LYS A 30 -1.06 -18.04 5.84
N THR A 31 -0.82 -18.92 4.87
CA THR A 31 0.52 -19.41 4.51
C THR A 31 0.88 -19.23 3.04
N SER A 32 0.15 -18.39 2.31
CA SER A 32 0.45 -18.14 0.91
C SER A 32 0.28 -16.67 0.55
N TRP A 33 0.93 -16.31 -0.55
CA TRP A 33 0.85 -14.98 -1.12
C TRP A 33 -0.53 -14.71 -1.70
N PHE A 34 -1.11 -13.56 -1.36
CA PHE A 34 -2.36 -13.09 -1.97
C PHE A 34 -2.28 -11.60 -2.29
N TRP A 35 -3.03 -11.19 -3.30
CA TRP A 35 -3.19 -9.78 -3.66
C TRP A 35 -4.39 -9.18 -2.94
N MET A 36 -4.18 -8.03 -2.32
CA MET A 36 -5.23 -7.11 -1.89
C MET A 36 -5.16 -5.87 -2.79
N ILE A 37 -6.26 -5.59 -3.48
CA ILE A 37 -6.31 -4.59 -4.55
C ILE A 37 -7.60 -3.80 -4.39
N ASP A 38 -7.49 -2.49 -4.31
CA ASP A 38 -8.65 -1.60 -4.30
C ASP A 38 -9.39 -1.71 -5.66
N ASP A 39 -10.72 -1.62 -5.61
CA ASP A 39 -11.60 -1.83 -6.76
C ASP A 39 -11.63 -0.64 -7.74
N ASP A 40 -11.04 0.49 -7.34
CA ASP A 40 -11.06 1.73 -8.10
C ASP A 40 -9.79 1.99 -8.94
N ILE A 41 -8.86 1.02 -9.01
CA ILE A 41 -7.68 1.12 -9.88
C ILE A 41 -8.10 1.31 -11.34
N LEU A 42 -7.58 2.37 -11.96
CA LEU A 42 -7.92 2.79 -13.31
C LEU A 42 -7.12 2.04 -14.39
N SER A 43 -5.84 1.80 -14.14
CA SER A 43 -4.93 1.17 -15.10
C SER A 43 -3.58 0.82 -14.49
N PHE A 44 -2.86 -0.08 -15.15
CA PHE A 44 -1.50 -0.47 -14.80
C PHE A 44 -0.51 -0.01 -15.86
N HIS A 45 0.71 0.30 -15.41
CA HIS A 45 1.79 0.81 -16.24
C HIS A 45 3.11 0.11 -15.90
N ALA A 46 4.00 -0.02 -16.88
CA ALA A 46 5.35 -0.53 -16.65
C ALA A 46 6.38 0.28 -17.44
N ILE A 47 7.61 0.30 -16.93
CA ILE A 47 8.77 0.88 -17.62
C ILE A 47 9.35 -0.17 -18.55
N LYS A 48 9.34 0.10 -19.86
CA LYS A 48 10.03 -0.73 -20.85
C LYS A 48 11.54 -0.69 -20.61
N LYS A 49 12.19 -1.86 -20.53
CA LYS A 49 13.61 -2.00 -20.17
C LYS A 49 14.55 -1.33 -21.19
N ASP A 50 14.21 -1.44 -22.48
CA ASP A 50 14.99 -0.95 -23.61
C ASP A 50 14.90 0.57 -23.79
N THR A 51 13.68 1.10 -23.76
CA THR A 51 13.36 2.48 -24.13
C THR A 51 13.14 3.38 -22.92
N ARG A 52 13.06 2.80 -21.71
CA ARG A 52 12.65 3.48 -20.46
C ARG A 52 11.31 4.19 -20.55
N ARG A 53 10.51 3.91 -21.57
CA ARG A 53 9.17 4.48 -21.76
C ARG A 53 8.19 3.82 -20.81
N ILE A 54 7.33 4.64 -20.22
CA ILE A 54 6.18 4.16 -19.45
C ILE A 54 5.10 3.75 -20.46
N VAL A 55 4.62 2.53 -20.36
CA VAL A 55 3.55 2.00 -21.21
C VAL A 55 2.45 1.41 -20.35
N LYS A 56 1.20 1.55 -20.81
CA LYS A 56 0.07 0.86 -20.21
C LYS A 56 0.22 -0.64 -20.43
N VAL A 57 -0.02 -1.43 -19.38
CA VAL A 57 0.05 -2.90 -19.42
C VAL A 57 -1.23 -3.51 -18.88
N SER A 58 -1.46 -4.78 -19.18
CA SER A 58 -2.58 -5.51 -18.59
C SER A 58 -2.37 -5.74 -17.10
N PHE A 59 -3.47 -5.89 -16.35
CA PHE A 59 -3.44 -6.30 -14.94
C PHE A 59 -2.57 -7.55 -14.70
N LYS A 60 -2.79 -8.60 -15.51
CA LYS A 60 -2.02 -9.86 -15.41
C LYS A 60 -0.52 -9.65 -15.62
N THR A 61 -0.16 -8.77 -16.56
CA THR A 61 1.23 -8.42 -16.82
C THR A 61 1.83 -7.70 -15.62
N ALA A 62 1.11 -6.73 -15.05
CA ALA A 62 1.58 -5.99 -13.89
C ALA A 62 1.82 -6.89 -12.68
N LEU A 63 0.86 -7.77 -12.34
CA LEU A 63 1.01 -8.72 -11.23
C LEU A 63 2.16 -9.71 -11.44
N ARG A 64 2.44 -10.10 -12.69
CA ARG A 64 3.58 -10.98 -13.02
C ARG A 64 4.92 -10.27 -12.83
N ILE A 65 5.01 -8.99 -13.17
CA ILE A 65 6.23 -8.19 -12.94
C ILE A 65 6.47 -8.05 -11.44
N ALA A 66 5.43 -7.72 -10.67
CA ALA A 66 5.51 -7.57 -9.22
C ALA A 66 5.28 -8.90 -8.47
N ASN A 67 6.01 -9.95 -8.86
CA ASN A 67 5.87 -11.27 -8.26
C ASN A 67 6.64 -11.40 -6.93
N SER A 68 6.24 -12.34 -6.08
CA SER A 68 6.93 -12.57 -4.81
C SER A 68 8.29 -13.24 -4.95
N ILE A 69 8.49 -14.09 -5.96
CA ILE A 69 9.72 -14.88 -6.14
C ILE A 69 10.94 -13.96 -6.23
N ASP A 70 10.89 -12.96 -7.12
CA ASP A 70 11.98 -12.01 -7.31
C ASP A 70 12.24 -11.19 -6.04
N ALA A 71 11.18 -10.72 -5.37
CA ALA A 71 11.29 -9.93 -4.16
C ALA A 71 11.90 -10.75 -2.99
N THR A 72 11.43 -11.98 -2.78
CA THR A 72 11.96 -12.88 -1.72
C THR A 72 13.36 -13.40 -2.01
N ARG A 73 13.77 -13.47 -3.28
CA ARG A 73 15.17 -13.79 -3.64
C ARG A 73 16.10 -12.63 -3.29
N ILE A 74 15.62 -11.38 -3.43
CA ILE A 74 16.38 -10.19 -3.05
C ILE A 74 16.45 -10.08 -1.53
N ASP A 75 15.32 -10.23 -0.84
CA ASP A 75 15.25 -10.23 0.61
C ASP A 75 14.26 -11.29 1.13
N PRO A 76 14.75 -12.39 1.74
CA PRO A 76 13.91 -13.46 2.27
C PRO A 76 12.93 -13.03 3.38
N LYS A 77 13.12 -11.85 3.99
CA LYS A 77 12.20 -11.29 4.99
C LYS A 77 11.07 -10.47 4.37
N THR A 78 10.99 -10.40 3.03
CA THR A 78 9.91 -9.70 2.34
C THR A 78 8.58 -10.36 2.65
N CYS A 79 7.68 -9.59 3.25
CA CYS A 79 6.33 -10.05 3.59
C CYS A 79 5.21 -9.18 3.00
N LEU A 80 5.55 -7.98 2.54
CA LEU A 80 4.64 -7.05 1.86
C LEU A 80 5.32 -6.49 0.62
N ILE A 81 4.60 -6.51 -0.50
CA ILE A 81 5.07 -6.08 -1.81
C ILE A 81 4.09 -5.06 -2.38
N GLY A 82 4.58 -3.87 -2.72
CA GLY A 82 3.82 -2.82 -3.37
C GLY A 82 4.28 -2.53 -4.80
N MET A 83 3.43 -1.81 -5.53
CA MET A 83 3.78 -1.16 -6.79
C MET A 83 3.85 0.35 -6.63
N GLU A 84 4.44 1.05 -7.60
CA GLU A 84 4.53 2.50 -7.61
C GLU A 84 3.23 3.16 -8.11
N TYR A 85 2.96 4.41 -7.71
CA TYR A 85 1.94 5.19 -8.42
C TYR A 85 2.47 5.58 -9.80
N SER A 86 1.66 5.39 -10.85
CA SER A 86 2.08 5.64 -12.24
C SER A 86 2.61 7.06 -12.46
N GLN A 87 2.06 8.04 -11.73
CA GLN A 87 2.51 9.42 -11.76
C GLN A 87 3.93 9.64 -11.23
N PHE A 88 4.53 8.69 -10.51
CA PHE A 88 5.90 8.78 -10.00
C PHE A 88 6.91 7.91 -10.76
N LEU A 89 6.44 6.99 -11.63
CA LEU A 89 7.32 6.12 -12.43
C LEU A 89 8.37 6.92 -13.22
N HIS A 90 8.01 8.10 -13.74
CA HIS A 90 8.92 8.93 -14.54
C HIS A 90 10.13 9.44 -13.74
N ARG A 91 9.97 9.67 -12.43
CA ARG A 91 11.03 10.18 -11.54
C ARG A 91 12.08 9.11 -11.21
N LEU A 92 11.79 7.86 -11.55
CA LEU A 92 12.60 6.70 -11.18
C LEU A 92 13.41 6.16 -12.37
N SER A 93 13.13 6.65 -13.58
CA SER A 93 14.05 6.56 -14.71
C SER A 93 15.08 7.69 -14.57
N PRO A 94 16.32 7.41 -14.11
CA PRO A 94 17.18 6.38 -14.67
C PRO A 94 17.81 5.42 -13.63
N LYS A 95 17.18 5.20 -12.47
CA LYS A 95 17.79 4.37 -11.40
C LYS A 95 18.21 2.98 -11.90
N LYS A 96 19.40 2.55 -11.48
CA LYS A 96 19.92 1.20 -11.75
C LYS A 96 19.04 0.12 -11.14
N THR A 97 18.56 0.37 -9.92
CA THR A 97 17.61 -0.52 -9.23
C THR A 97 16.18 -0.22 -9.65
N GLN A 98 15.39 -1.27 -9.81
CA GLN A 98 13.97 -1.20 -10.21
C GLN A 98 13.04 -1.44 -9.02
N TYR A 99 13.54 -1.22 -7.80
CA TYR A 99 12.83 -1.43 -6.55
C TYR A 99 13.39 -0.56 -5.42
N THR A 100 12.67 -0.50 -4.30
CA THR A 100 13.12 0.06 -3.03
C THR A 100 12.64 -0.84 -1.90
N LEU A 101 13.48 -1.02 -0.88
CA LEU A 101 13.15 -1.76 0.34
C LEU A 101 12.72 -0.79 1.44
N ASN A 102 11.91 -1.28 2.38
CA ASN A 102 11.41 -0.58 3.55
C ASN A 102 10.78 0.78 3.20
N SER A 103 9.91 0.73 2.19
CA SER A 103 9.12 1.86 1.71
C SER A 103 7.63 1.59 1.95
N TYR A 104 6.78 2.56 1.61
CA TYR A 104 5.34 2.34 1.59
C TYR A 104 4.90 1.31 0.52
N ALA A 105 3.78 0.64 0.79
CA ALA A 105 3.02 -0.19 -0.13
C ALA A 105 1.53 0.00 0.19
N ASN A 106 0.73 0.45 -0.78
CA ASN A 106 -0.68 0.78 -0.59
C ASN A 106 -1.49 0.52 -1.86
N VAL A 107 -2.83 0.45 -1.74
CA VAL A 107 -3.82 0.30 -2.83
C VAL A 107 -3.75 -1.02 -3.62
N CYS A 108 -2.56 -1.44 -4.05
CA CYS A 108 -2.29 -2.69 -4.76
C CYS A 108 -1.11 -3.37 -4.10
N VAL A 109 -1.40 -4.30 -3.20
CA VAL A 109 -0.39 -4.95 -2.36
C VAL A 109 -0.47 -6.47 -2.45
N LEU A 110 0.69 -7.10 -2.56
CA LEU A 110 0.87 -8.54 -2.49
C LEU A 110 1.50 -8.86 -1.14
N MET A 111 0.88 -9.73 -0.35
CA MET A 111 1.35 -10.02 0.99
C MET A 111 1.27 -11.49 1.34
N ASN A 112 2.10 -11.91 2.30
CA ASN A 112 2.05 -13.23 2.90
C ASN A 112 2.16 -13.12 4.42
N ARG A 113 1.07 -13.45 5.11
CA ARG A 113 0.98 -13.32 6.57
C ARG A 113 1.91 -14.26 7.33
N SER A 114 2.21 -15.45 6.80
CA SER A 114 3.16 -16.36 7.47
C SER A 114 4.59 -15.85 7.47
N MET A 115 4.88 -14.82 6.67
CA MET A 115 6.18 -14.14 6.63
C MET A 115 6.25 -12.96 7.61
N PHE A 116 5.15 -12.65 8.31
CA PHE A 116 5.19 -11.60 9.34
C PHE A 116 6.10 -12.07 10.49
N PRO A 117 6.90 -11.18 11.09
CA PRO A 117 7.78 -11.52 12.21
C PRO A 117 7.03 -12.21 13.35
N SER A 118 7.62 -13.18 14.04
CA SER A 118 6.90 -13.98 15.07
C SER A 118 6.39 -13.17 16.28
N ASN A 119 6.93 -11.97 16.50
CA ASN A 119 6.47 -10.99 17.49
C ASN A 119 5.38 -10.03 16.95
N SER A 120 4.77 -10.33 15.79
CA SER A 120 3.88 -9.43 15.05
C SER A 120 2.39 -9.51 15.43
N SER A 121 2.03 -10.01 16.62
CA SER A 121 0.61 -10.13 17.01
C SER A 121 -0.12 -8.78 17.05
N GLY A 122 0.62 -7.66 17.03
CA GLY A 122 0.09 -6.30 16.96
C GLY A 122 0.05 -5.66 15.57
N ILE A 123 0.50 -6.33 14.49
CA ILE A 123 0.51 -5.71 13.16
C ILE A 123 -0.93 -5.62 12.61
N LEU A 124 -1.48 -4.41 12.56
CA LEU A 124 -2.88 -4.17 12.19
C LEU A 124 -3.00 -2.89 11.36
N TYR A 125 -3.97 -2.84 10.43
CA TYR A 125 -4.41 -1.57 9.86
C TYR A 125 -5.11 -0.78 10.96
N ARG A 126 -4.45 0.22 11.52
CA ARG A 126 -5.01 1.01 12.62
C ARG A 126 -5.84 2.19 12.11
N PHE A 127 -6.74 2.67 12.94
CA PHE A 127 -7.51 3.90 12.73
C PHE A 127 -7.43 4.72 14.04
N PRO A 128 -7.36 6.06 14.00
CA PRO A 128 -7.44 6.91 12.82
C PRO A 128 -6.08 7.40 12.33
N ILE A 129 -5.10 6.50 12.21
CA ILE A 129 -3.79 6.80 11.63
C ILE A 129 -3.80 6.57 10.10
N ARG A 130 -2.81 7.07 9.35
CA ARG A 130 -2.62 6.75 7.93
C ARG A 130 -2.28 5.26 7.77
N GLU A 131 -3.32 4.44 7.64
CA GLU A 131 -3.33 3.02 7.93
C GLU A 131 -2.35 2.22 7.07
N ASP A 132 -2.20 2.54 5.78
CA ASP A 132 -1.25 1.87 4.89
C ASP A 132 0.20 2.12 5.27
N TYR A 133 0.54 3.39 5.51
CA TYR A 133 1.90 3.80 5.87
C TYR A 133 2.25 3.22 7.23
N ASP A 134 1.33 3.34 8.17
CA ASP A 134 1.45 2.80 9.50
C ASP A 134 1.64 1.28 9.49
N PHE A 135 0.87 0.55 8.70
CA PHE A 135 1.00 -0.90 8.54
C PHE A 135 2.39 -1.30 8.00
N CYS A 136 2.89 -0.57 6.99
CA CYS A 136 4.24 -0.77 6.47
C CYS A 136 5.30 -0.54 7.56
N MET A 137 5.15 0.53 8.36
CA MET A 137 6.07 0.86 9.44
C MET A 137 6.05 -0.18 10.55
N GLN A 138 4.88 -0.70 10.92
CA GLN A 138 4.75 -1.79 11.88
C GLN A 138 5.53 -3.03 11.41
N ILE A 139 5.43 -3.41 10.14
CA ILE A 139 6.20 -4.52 9.55
C ILE A 139 7.71 -4.28 9.69
N ILE A 140 8.18 -3.10 9.29
CA ILE A 140 9.60 -2.73 9.31
C ILE A 140 10.12 -2.74 10.76
N ALA A 141 9.36 -2.16 11.70
CA ALA A 141 9.73 -2.09 13.11
C ALA A 141 9.86 -3.47 13.77
N HIS A 142 9.07 -4.46 13.33
CA HIS A 142 9.16 -5.84 13.80
C HIS A 142 10.22 -6.68 13.05
N GLY A 143 10.97 -6.08 12.12
CA GLY A 143 12.06 -6.74 11.39
C GLY A 143 11.65 -7.47 10.11
N GLY A 144 10.42 -7.26 9.63
CA GLY A 144 9.99 -7.67 8.30
C GLY A 144 10.41 -6.66 7.24
N VAL A 145 10.25 -7.03 5.96
CA VAL A 145 10.63 -6.16 4.84
C VAL A 145 9.42 -5.83 3.97
N VAL A 146 9.28 -4.53 3.67
CA VAL A 146 8.34 -4.01 2.69
C VAL A 146 9.08 -3.72 1.39
N PHE A 147 8.78 -4.47 0.34
CA PHE A 147 9.39 -4.34 -0.97
C PHE A 147 8.49 -3.51 -1.88
N ARG A 148 9.01 -2.52 -2.59
CA ARG A 148 8.23 -1.78 -3.59
C ARG A 148 8.90 -1.82 -4.96
N TYR A 149 8.20 -2.35 -5.94
CA TYR A 149 8.62 -2.28 -7.33
C TYR A 149 8.50 -0.84 -7.86
N GLN A 150 9.54 -0.40 -8.56
CA GLN A 150 9.63 0.92 -9.20
C GLN A 150 9.58 0.86 -10.73
N CYS A 151 9.52 -0.34 -11.30
CA CYS A 151 9.37 -0.57 -12.74
C CYS A 151 7.93 -0.83 -13.19
N VAL A 152 7.00 -0.99 -12.25
CA VAL A 152 5.59 -1.26 -12.50
C VAL A 152 4.76 -0.48 -11.49
N GLY A 153 3.61 0.02 -11.95
CA GLY A 153 2.76 0.88 -11.15
C GLY A 153 1.31 0.86 -11.58
N PHE A 154 0.48 1.53 -10.79
CA PHE A 154 -0.96 1.68 -11.01
C PHE A 154 -1.38 3.15 -10.98
N ALA A 155 -2.49 3.45 -11.64
CA ALA A 155 -3.19 4.71 -11.53
C ALA A 155 -4.46 4.50 -10.72
N ALA A 156 -4.67 5.33 -9.70
CA ALA A 156 -5.89 5.36 -8.89
C ALA A 156 -6.45 6.78 -8.85
N PRO A 157 -7.74 6.97 -8.56
CA PRO A 157 -8.34 8.28 -8.37
C PRO A 157 -7.65 9.07 -7.25
N THR A 158 -7.73 10.39 -7.31
CA THR A 158 -7.30 11.23 -6.19
C THR A 158 -8.22 10.98 -4.99
N MET A 159 -7.65 10.91 -3.79
CA MET A 159 -8.43 10.77 -2.55
C MET A 159 -9.56 11.81 -2.49
N GLY A 160 -10.79 11.34 -2.26
CA GLY A 160 -11.98 12.20 -2.20
C GLY A 160 -12.54 12.65 -3.55
N SER A 161 -11.95 12.29 -4.69
CA SER A 161 -12.46 12.70 -6.02
C SER A 161 -13.66 11.87 -6.49
N ARG A 162 -13.94 10.73 -5.84
CA ARG A 162 -15.11 9.89 -6.09
C ARG A 162 -16.10 10.00 -4.94
N LYS A 163 -17.40 9.98 -5.26
CA LYS A 163 -18.47 9.89 -4.27
C LYS A 163 -18.48 8.48 -3.66
N GLY A 164 -18.48 8.40 -2.34
CA GLY A 164 -18.51 7.19 -1.54
C GLY A 164 -18.82 7.51 -0.07
N GLY A 165 -18.87 6.49 0.79
CA GLY A 165 -19.30 6.65 2.19
C GLY A 165 -18.45 7.64 3.01
N MET A 166 -17.15 7.73 2.70
CA MET A 166 -16.23 8.64 3.39
C MET A 166 -16.08 10.02 2.70
N THR A 167 -16.73 10.27 1.57
CA THR A 167 -16.60 11.57 0.86
C THR A 167 -17.03 12.76 1.72
N PRO A 168 -18.14 12.71 2.50
CA PRO A 168 -18.50 13.80 3.40
C PRO A 168 -17.42 14.08 4.46
N PHE A 169 -16.83 13.02 5.03
CA PHE A 169 -15.74 13.12 5.99
C PHE A 169 -14.53 13.83 5.39
N TYR A 170 -14.08 13.41 4.19
CA TYR A 170 -12.96 14.06 3.50
C TYR A 170 -13.25 15.52 3.12
N GLY A 171 -14.51 15.90 2.89
CA GLY A 171 -14.88 17.27 2.57
C GLY A 171 -14.98 18.20 3.78
N LYS A 172 -15.40 17.68 4.94
CA LYS A 172 -15.81 18.51 6.10
C LYS A 172 -14.87 18.41 7.29
N GLU A 173 -14.16 17.30 7.45
CA GLU A 173 -13.42 16.97 8.68
C GLU A 173 -11.89 17.18 8.52
N GLN A 174 -11.48 18.27 7.87
CA GLN A 174 -10.06 18.54 7.58
C GLN A 174 -9.20 18.64 8.86
N ASP A 175 -9.74 19.22 9.93
CA ASP A 175 -9.05 19.29 11.22
C ASP A 175 -8.88 17.93 11.87
N LEU A 176 -9.89 17.06 11.75
CA LEU A 176 -9.79 15.69 12.23
C LEU A 176 -8.76 14.92 11.41
N ILE A 177 -8.77 15.03 10.08
CA ILE A 177 -7.75 14.44 9.20
C ILE A 177 -6.35 14.94 9.57
N ARG A 178 -6.19 16.21 9.93
CA ARG A 178 -4.92 16.73 10.42
C ARG A 178 -4.52 16.10 11.74
N LYS A 179 -5.44 16.00 12.71
CA LYS A 179 -5.21 15.30 13.99
C LYS A 179 -4.82 13.84 13.77
N CYS A 180 -5.47 13.14 12.85
CA CYS A 180 -5.12 11.79 12.41
C CYS A 180 -3.67 11.71 11.89
N ASN A 181 -3.21 12.71 11.12
CA ASN A 181 -1.82 12.77 10.67
C ASN A 181 -0.87 13.06 11.84
N CYS A 182 -1.26 13.91 12.80
CA CYS A 182 -0.46 14.17 14.01
C CYS A 182 -0.29 12.91 14.87
N GLN A 183 -1.29 12.02 14.92
CA GLN A 183 -1.18 10.74 15.62
C GLN A 183 -0.07 9.83 15.06
N MET A 184 0.25 9.92 13.76
CA MET A 184 1.45 9.24 13.21
C MET A 184 2.71 9.70 13.93
N ILE A 185 2.85 11.01 14.13
CA ILE A 185 4.03 11.64 14.75
C ILE A 185 4.08 11.33 16.24
N GLU A 186 2.94 11.37 16.92
CA GLU A 186 2.84 10.98 18.34
C GLU A 186 3.24 9.52 18.55
N PHE A 187 2.83 8.63 17.64
CA PHE A 187 3.12 7.20 17.77
C PHE A 187 4.56 6.84 17.38
N TRP A 188 5.03 7.32 16.23
CA TRP A 188 6.35 6.95 15.68
C TRP A 188 7.48 7.90 16.09
N GLY A 189 7.16 9.05 16.68
CA GLY A 189 8.10 10.08 17.04
C GLY A 189 8.50 10.98 15.86
N SER A 190 8.87 12.22 16.18
CA SER A 190 9.26 13.25 15.20
C SER A 190 10.56 12.93 14.45
N SER A 191 11.39 12.03 14.98
CA SER A 191 12.60 11.55 14.29
C SER A 191 12.30 10.60 13.12
N ILE A 192 11.09 10.04 13.07
CA ILE A 192 10.67 9.08 12.03
C ILE A 192 9.60 9.69 11.13
N CYS A 193 8.63 10.39 11.72
CA CYS A 193 7.52 11.02 11.00
C CYS A 193 7.52 12.53 11.19
N GLN A 194 7.36 13.28 10.10
CA GLN A 194 7.23 14.73 10.13
C GLN A 194 6.02 15.20 9.34
N GLU A 195 5.39 16.29 9.78
CA GLU A 195 4.32 16.95 9.04
C GLU A 195 4.92 17.69 7.84
N VAL A 196 4.45 17.37 6.64
CA VAL A 196 4.80 18.12 5.43
C VAL A 196 3.57 18.87 4.94
N VAL A 197 3.59 20.19 5.11
CA VAL A 197 2.53 21.07 4.62
C VAL A 197 2.95 21.61 3.26
N LYS A 198 2.16 21.33 2.21
CA LYS A 198 2.45 21.79 0.84
C LYS A 198 2.65 23.31 0.82
N GLY A 199 3.77 23.77 0.25
CA GLY A 199 4.13 25.20 0.20
C GLY A 199 4.88 25.72 1.43
N LYS A 200 5.14 24.88 2.44
CA LYS A 200 6.06 25.17 3.54
C LYS A 200 7.20 24.15 3.50
N SER A 201 8.44 24.62 3.59
CA SER A 201 9.59 23.72 3.71
C SER A 201 9.46 22.91 5.01
N PRO A 202 9.84 21.62 5.02
CA PRO A 202 10.00 20.87 6.26
C PRO A 202 10.95 21.65 7.18
N LYS A 203 10.59 21.77 8.46
CA LYS A 203 11.47 22.35 9.48
C LYS A 203 12.53 21.35 9.90
#